data_AF-A0A932K8W4-F1
#
_entry.id   AF-A0A932K8W4-F1
#
_cell.length_a   1.000
_cell.length_b   1.000
_cell.length_c   1.000
_cell.angle_alpha   90.00
_cell.angle_beta   90.00
_cell.angle_gamma   90.00
#
_symmetry.space_group_name_H-M   'P 1'
#
loop_
_entity.id
_entity.type
_entity.pdbx_description
1 polymer ?
#
loop_
_entity_poly.entity_id
_entity_poly.type
_entity_poly.pdbx_seq_one_letter_code
_entity_poly.pdbx_strand_id
1 'polypeptide(L)' 'MAQPSRGFKDRIDRIVDPEMLETEMRSLHRFLSATRDAKQFREAASKTAYILERLKTLAEEEAAEEPDRS' A
#
# COMPACT_ATOMS: atom_id res chain seq x y z
N MET A 1 12.22 -0.24 13.48
CA MET A 1 10.86 0.15 13.05
C MET A 1 10.11 -1.11 12.60
N ALA A 2 8.79 -1.20 12.80
CA ALA A 2 8.01 -2.31 12.25
C ALA A 2 8.06 -2.23 10.71
N GLN A 3 8.30 -3.35 10.05
CA GLN A 3 8.40 -3.45 8.60
C GLN A 3 7.44 -4.53 8.11
N PRO A 4 6.78 -4.34 6.96
CA PRO A 4 5.97 -5.40 6.36
C PRO A 4 6.83 -6.62 6.06
N SER A 5 6.22 -7.81 6.15
CA SER A 5 6.89 -9.05 5.76
C SER A 5 7.18 -9.05 4.26
N ARG A 6 8.22 -9.80 3.86
CA ARG A 6 8.58 -9.96 2.44
C ARG A 6 7.41 -10.42 1.58
N GLY A 7 6.69 -11.46 2.02
CA GLY A 7 5.53 -11.96 1.28
C GLY A 7 4.38 -10.95 1.14
N PHE A 8 4.25 -10.00 2.07
CA PHE A 8 3.30 -8.90 1.91
C PHE A 8 3.78 -7.91 0.83
N LYS A 9 5.06 -7.51 0.87
CA LYS A 9 5.65 -6.61 -0.12
C LYS A 9 5.53 -7.19 -1.53
N ASP A 10 5.98 -8.44 -1.71
CA ASP A 10 5.91 -9.17 -2.99
C ASP A 10 4.48 -9.26 -3.54
N ARG A 11 3.47 -9.34 -2.66
CA ARG A 11 2.06 -9.35 -3.06
C ARG A 11 1.58 -7.97 -3.50
N ILE A 12 1.88 -6.93 -2.73
CA ILE A 12 1.47 -5.55 -3.03
C ILE A 12 2.14 -5.04 -4.31
N ASP A 13 3.42 -5.36 -4.53
CA ASP A 13 4.17 -4.92 -5.71
C ASP A 13 3.60 -5.48 -7.02
N ARG A 14 2.95 -6.65 -6.98
CA ARG A 14 2.29 -7.28 -8.13
C ARG A 14 0.93 -6.67 -8.48
N ILE A 15 0.36 -5.86 -7.59
CA ILE A 15 -0.90 -5.20 -7.85
C ILE A 15 -0.59 -3.94 -8.66
N VAL A 16 -1.12 -3.89 -9.88
CA VAL A 16 -1.02 -2.72 -10.78
C VAL A 16 -2.30 -1.89 -10.77
N ASP A 17 -3.40 -2.46 -10.30
CA ASP A 17 -4.69 -1.79 -10.17
C ASP A 17 -4.74 -0.96 -8.87
N PRO A 18 -4.85 0.37 -8.96
CA PRO A 18 -4.95 1.23 -7.78
C PRO A 18 -6.17 0.91 -6.90
N GLU A 19 -7.30 0.49 -7.47
CA GLU A 19 -8.52 0.20 -6.70
C GLU A 19 -8.35 -1.02 -5.80
N MET A 20 -7.59 -2.02 -6.26
CA MET A 20 -7.22 -3.19 -5.45
C MET A 20 -6.31 -2.77 -4.27
N LEU A 21 -5.35 -1.88 -4.50
CA LEU A 21 -4.48 -1.34 -3.45
C LEU A 21 -5.27 -0.54 -2.42
N GLU A 22 -6.21 0.30 -2.85
CA GLU A 22 -7.10 1.02 -1.94
C GLU A 22 -7.95 0.08 -1.09
N THR A 23 -8.38 -1.05 -1.64
CA THR A 23 -9.18 -2.04 -0.93
C THR A 23 -8.37 -2.73 0.18
N GLU A 24 -7.11 -3.05 -0.09
CA GLU A 24 -6.17 -3.53 0.94
C GLU A 24 -5.96 -2.47 2.03
N MET A 25 -5.78 -1.20 1.64
CA MET A 25 -5.62 -0.08 2.57
C MET A 25 -6.85 0.11 3.46
N ARG A 26 -8.07 0.09 2.89
CA ARG A 26 -9.33 0.19 3.65
C ARG A 26 -9.46 -0.93 4.68
N SER A 27 -9.01 -2.14 4.34
CA SER A 27 -9.02 -3.28 5.25
C SER A 27 -8.05 -3.10 6.42
N LEU A 28 -6.84 -2.59 6.17
CA LEU A 28 -5.88 -2.25 7.21
C LEU A 28 -6.37 -1.09 8.09
N HIS A 29 -7.04 -0.09 7.51
CA HIS A 29 -7.60 1.03 8.26
C HIS A 29 -8.71 0.57 9.22
N ARG A 30 -9.62 -0.31 8.78
CA ARG A 30 -10.60 -0.93 9.66
C ARG A 30 -9.95 -1.68 10.81
N PHE A 31 -8.87 -2.42 10.53
CA PHE A 31 -8.12 -3.14 11.55
C PHE A 31 -7.43 -2.19 12.55
N LEU A 32 -6.81 -1.11 12.07
CA LEU A 32 -6.17 -0.07 12.88
C LEU A 32 -7.17 0.59 13.84
N SER A 33 -8.38 0.89 13.39
CA SER A 33 -9.44 1.48 14.21
C SER A 33 -10.00 0.51 15.27
N ALA A 34 -9.87 -0.80 15.04
CA ALA A 34 -10.40 -1.83 15.94
C ALA A 34 -9.37 -2.38 16.94
N THR A 35 -8.08 -2.38 16.59
CA THR A 35 -7.04 -3.01 17.40
C THR A 35 -6.67 -2.16 18.61
N ARG A 36 -6.50 -2.82 19.76
CA ARG A 36 -5.95 -2.23 21.00
C ARG A 36 -4.51 -2.65 21.25
N ASP A 37 -3.97 -3.53 20.40
CA ASP A 37 -2.61 -4.04 20.54
C ASP A 37 -1.62 -3.14 19.80
N ALA A 38 -0.69 -2.55 20.55
CA ALA A 38 0.29 -1.61 20.01
C ALA A 38 1.25 -2.23 18.97
N LYS A 39 1.53 -3.53 19.06
CA LYS A 39 2.37 -4.24 18.08
C LYS A 39 1.60 -4.43 16.78
N GLN A 40 0.37 -4.90 16.86
CA GLN A 40 -0.53 -5.05 15.71
C GLN A 40 -0.80 -3.70 15.03
N PHE A 41 -1.01 -2.64 15.82
CA PHE A 41 -1.16 -1.28 15.31
C PHE A 41 0.06 -0.85 14.48
N ARG A 42 1.28 -0.99 15.04
CA ARG A 42 2.51 -0.62 14.32
C ARG A 42 2.72 -1.46 13.06
N GLU A 43 2.38 -2.74 13.09
CA GLU A 43 2.47 -3.61 11.91
C GLU A 43 1.51 -3.15 10.81
N ALA A 44 0.23 -2.94 11.14
CA ALA A 44 -0.77 -2.48 10.19
C ALA A 44 -0.44 -1.08 9.64
N ALA A 45 0.06 -0.16 10.48
CA ALA A 45 0.53 1.14 10.03
C ALA A 45 1.70 1.03 9.03
N SER A 46 2.66 0.12 9.27
CA SER A 46 3.77 -0.11 8.33
C SER A 46 3.28 -0.68 6.99
N LYS A 47 2.26 -1.55 7.01
CA LYS A 47 1.65 -2.11 5.79
C LYS A 47 0.89 -1.04 5.01
N THR A 48 0.16 -0.16 5.71
CA THR A 48 -0.52 0.98 5.10
C THR A 48 0.46 1.94 4.42
N ALA A 49 1.58 2.28 5.08
CA ALA A 49 2.61 3.13 4.49
C ALA A 49 3.17 2.54 3.19
N TYR A 50 3.43 1.22 3.15
CA TYR A 50 3.93 0.55 1.96
C TYR A 50 2.94 0.57 0.79
N ILE A 51 1.65 0.39 1.05
CA ILE A 51 0.61 0.50 0.01
C ILE A 51 0.56 1.92 -0.58
N LEU A 52 0.68 2.96 0.27
CA LEU A 52 0.72 4.35 -0.18
C LEU A 52 1.94 4.65 -1.06
N GLU A 53 3.11 4.09 -0.72
CA GLU A 53 4.30 4.19 -1.58
C GLU A 53 4.04 3.55 -2.94
N ARG A 54 3.44 2.35 -3.00
CA ARG A 54 3.13 1.70 -4.28
C ARG A 54 2.13 2.48 -5.13
N LEU A 55 1.07 3.02 -4.52
CA LEU A 55 0.09 3.87 -5.21
C LEU A 55 0.76 5.11 -5.82
N LYS A 56 1.68 5.73 -5.07
CA LYS A 56 2.47 6.86 -5.57
C LYS A 56 3.33 6.45 -6.76
N THR A 57 4.03 5.31 -6.68
CA THR A 57 4.84 4.80 -7.79
C THR A 57 4.01 4.54 -9.04
N LEU A 58 2.81 3.94 -8.92
CA LEU A 58 1.92 3.73 -10.06
C LEU A 58 1.50 5.05 -10.72
N ALA A 59 1.16 6.06 -9.93
CA ALA A 59 0.80 7.37 -10.46
C ALA A 59 1.98 8.07 -11.15
N GLU A 60 3.20 7.88 -10.66
CA GLU A 60 4.43 8.39 -11.31
C GLU A 60 4.75 7.63 -12.60
N GLU A 61 4.53 6.31 -12.63
CA GLU A 61 4.67 5.46 -13.83
C GLU A 61 3.69 5.90 -14.92
N GLU A 62 2.41 6.10 -14.58
CA GLU A 62 1.38 6.59 -15.50
C GLU A 62 1.73 7.98 -16.08
N ALA A 63 2.14 8.93 -15.23
CA ALA A 63 2.54 10.26 -15.67
C ALA A 63 3.79 10.26 -16.57
N ALA A 64 4.70 9.30 -16.38
CA ALA A 64 5.90 9.14 -17.21
C ALA A 64 5.60 8.52 -18.59
N GLU A 65 4.46 7.84 -18.76
CA GLU A 65 4.02 7.22 -20.01
C GLU A 65 3.21 8.17 -20.92
N GLU A 66 2.71 9.29 -20.40
CA GLU A 66 1.94 10.30 -21.16
C GLU A 66 2.70 11.26 -22.12
N PRO A 67 4.03 11.50 -22.07
CA PRO A 67 4.66 12.57 -22.84
C PRO A 67 4.87 12.30 -24.35
N ASP A 68 4.47 11.15 -24.90
CA ASP A 68 4.73 10.75 -26.31
C ASP A 68 3.46 10.61 -27.18
N ARG A 69 2.44 11.46 -26.95
CA ARG A 69 1.17 11.46 -27.72
C ARG A 69 0.78 12.80 -28.37
N SER A 70 1.72 13.75 -28.53
CA SER A 70 1.47 15.07 -29.14
C SER A 70 2.21 15.27 -30.47
#